data_AF-A0A7L1EVX5-F1
#
_entry.id   AF-A0A7L1EVX5-F1
#
_cell.length_a   1.000
_cell.length_b   1.000
_cell.length_c   1.000
_cell.angle_alpha   90.00
_cell.angle_beta   90.00
_cell.angle_gamma   90.00
#
_symmetry.space_group_name_H-M   'P 1'
#
loop_
_entity.id
_entity.type
_entity.pdbx_description
1 polymer ?
#
loop_
_entity_poly.entity_id
_entity_poly.type
_entity_poly.pdbx_seq_one_letter_code
_entity_poly.pdbx_strand_id
1 'polypeptide(L)'
;MKILTCPAHLQRLEEILRKSLPLALPVFGAVLNINRGNPGDFEVLVDKWPEFGAVLARPSGEVAVGTWGTTGEGGYTVSWHMPGRNWEVPVEGSGGAGGHWGWVPAPGVRLGSLSPSHVDLLNETWPYGGNARSRRYLAELLGRFPQVCLQDSSGQPVAWVLTDHFGTGTHSYTVPEQRRRGHMQVALTVAAQRAHARGFPTFG
;
A
#
# COMPACT_ATOMS: atom_id res chain seq x y z
N MET A 1 8.35 -16.16 20.90
CA MET A 1 8.24 -15.74 19.48
C MET A 1 9.63 -15.39 18.97
N LYS A 2 9.95 -15.76 17.74
CA LYS A 2 11.22 -15.55 17.06
C LYS A 2 11.04 -14.57 15.90
N ILE A 3 11.89 -13.56 15.81
CA ILE A 3 11.93 -12.64 14.66
C ILE A 3 12.69 -13.33 13.52
N LEU A 4 12.10 -13.34 12.32
CA LEU A 4 12.74 -13.86 11.12
C LEU A 4 13.44 -12.72 10.35
N THR A 5 14.76 -12.76 10.32
CA THR A 5 15.60 -11.79 9.60
C THR A 5 16.36 -12.41 8.42
N CYS A 6 16.53 -13.74 8.42
CA CYS A 6 17.24 -14.46 7.37
C CYS A 6 16.43 -14.43 6.06
N PRO A 7 17.02 -13.95 4.93
CA PRO A 7 16.32 -13.89 3.65
C PRO A 7 15.77 -15.25 3.18
N ALA A 8 16.51 -16.34 3.40
CA ALA A 8 16.05 -17.69 3.05
C ALA A 8 14.82 -18.12 3.86
N HIS A 9 14.75 -17.73 5.14
CA HIS A 9 13.58 -18.01 5.97
C HIS A 9 12.36 -17.17 5.56
N LEU A 10 12.57 -15.90 5.23
CA LEU A 10 11.49 -15.03 4.77
C LEU A 10 10.94 -15.44 3.40
N GLN A 11 11.80 -15.89 2.48
CA GLN A 11 11.38 -16.49 1.20
C GLN A 11 10.57 -17.77 1.44
N ARG A 12 11.05 -18.66 2.32
CA ARG A 12 10.34 -19.89 2.64
C ARG A 12 8.98 -19.61 3.29
N LEU A 13 8.91 -18.62 4.18
CA LEU A 13 7.66 -18.19 4.79
C LEU A 13 6.68 -17.67 3.73
N GLU A 14 7.15 -16.84 2.78
CA GLU A 14 6.34 -16.35 1.66
C GLU A 14 5.71 -17.50 0.87
N GLU A 15 6.49 -18.53 0.51
CA GLU A 15 6.01 -19.71 -0.21
C GLU A 15 4.94 -20.49 0.56
N ILE A 16 5.13 -20.65 1.88
CA ILE A 16 4.17 -21.35 2.74
C ILE A 16 2.87 -20.55 2.84
N LEU A 17 2.96 -19.25 3.12
CA LEU A 17 1.78 -18.38 3.22
C LEU A 17 1.02 -18.27 1.90
N ARG A 18 1.72 -18.29 0.76
CA ARG A 18 1.10 -18.28 -0.57
C ARG A 18 0.16 -19.46 -0.80
N LYS A 19 0.51 -20.65 -0.28
CA LYS A 19 -0.32 -21.86 -0.38
C LYS A 19 -1.57 -21.80 0.50
N SER A 20 -1.58 -20.91 1.49
CA SER A 20 -2.67 -20.72 2.45
C SER A 20 -3.53 -19.49 2.13
N LEU A 21 -3.39 -18.89 0.94
CA LEU A 21 -4.28 -17.84 0.49
C LEU A 21 -5.69 -18.42 0.25
N PRO A 22 -6.77 -17.67 0.57
CA PRO A 22 -6.78 -16.27 1.02
C PRO A 22 -6.65 -16.05 2.53
N LEU A 23 -6.60 -17.11 3.36
CA LEU A 23 -6.59 -16.99 4.83
C LEU A 23 -5.34 -16.24 5.37
N ALA A 24 -4.21 -16.38 4.68
CA ALA A 24 -2.95 -15.73 5.05
C ALA A 24 -2.78 -14.32 4.50
N LEU A 25 -3.78 -13.73 3.83
CA LEU A 25 -3.61 -12.55 2.98
C LEU A 25 -2.94 -11.34 3.67
N PRO A 26 -3.38 -10.88 4.87
CA PRO A 26 -2.77 -9.71 5.51
C PRO A 26 -1.28 -9.94 5.82
N VAL A 27 -0.95 -11.09 6.41
CA VAL A 27 0.43 -11.41 6.80
C VAL A 27 1.30 -11.69 5.58
N PHE A 28 0.75 -12.36 4.55
CA PHE A 28 1.43 -12.62 3.29
C PHE A 28 1.90 -11.31 2.64
N GLY A 29 1.02 -10.31 2.56
CA GLY A 29 1.36 -9.04 1.93
C GLY A 29 2.44 -8.25 2.68
N ALA A 30 2.43 -8.28 4.03
CA ALA A 30 3.52 -7.73 4.82
C ALA A 30 4.86 -8.45 4.57
N VAL A 31 4.87 -9.79 4.59
CA VAL A 31 6.07 -10.60 4.30
C VAL A 31 6.59 -10.30 2.89
N LEU A 32 5.71 -10.18 1.90
CA LEU A 32 6.08 -9.83 0.54
C LEU A 32 6.70 -8.42 0.46
N ASN A 33 6.15 -7.43 1.16
CA ASN A 33 6.76 -6.09 1.24
C ASN A 33 8.14 -6.14 1.92
N ILE A 34 8.31 -6.93 2.98
CA ILE A 34 9.61 -7.13 3.63
C ILE A 34 10.62 -7.75 2.65
N ASN A 35 10.22 -8.80 1.92
CA ASN A 35 11.04 -9.45 0.89
C ASN A 35 11.34 -8.56 -0.33
N ARG A 36 10.70 -7.39 -0.44
CA ARG A 36 10.88 -6.42 -1.53
C ARG A 36 11.46 -5.09 -1.04
N GLY A 37 12.29 -5.14 0.00
CA GLY A 37 13.04 -3.99 0.50
C GLY A 37 12.40 -3.27 1.69
N ASN A 38 11.35 -3.85 2.26
CA ASN A 38 10.74 -3.43 3.53
C ASN A 38 10.44 -1.92 3.65
N PRO A 39 9.62 -1.35 2.75
CA PRO A 39 9.32 0.09 2.75
C PRO A 39 8.69 0.62 4.04
N GLY A 40 8.02 -0.25 4.80
CA GLY A 40 7.33 0.10 6.03
C GLY A 40 8.17 -0.01 7.30
N ASP A 41 9.39 -0.55 7.22
CA ASP A 41 10.19 -0.96 8.37
C ASP A 41 9.47 -1.93 9.32
N PHE A 42 8.99 -3.05 8.76
CA PHE A 42 8.29 -4.10 9.48
C PHE A 42 9.21 -5.28 9.80
N GLU A 43 8.84 -6.01 10.84
CA GLU A 43 9.44 -7.29 11.20
C GLU A 43 8.36 -8.38 11.29
N VAL A 44 8.78 -9.62 11.05
CA VAL A 44 7.89 -10.78 11.13
C VAL A 44 8.34 -11.69 12.24
N LEU A 45 7.38 -12.04 13.10
CA LEU A 45 7.54 -12.93 14.23
C LEU A 45 6.78 -14.22 13.98
N VAL A 46 7.38 -15.33 14.38
CA VAL A 46 6.76 -16.66 14.40
C VAL A 46 6.84 -17.25 15.80
N ASP A 47 5.89 -18.12 16.16
CA ASP A 47 5.94 -18.83 17.43
C ASP A 47 7.11 -19.84 17.45
N LYS A 48 7.28 -20.58 16.34
CA LYS A 48 8.30 -21.61 16.13
C LYS A 48 8.83 -21.54 14.68
N TRP A 49 9.96 -22.18 14.40
CA TRP A 49 10.51 -22.29 13.03
C TRP A 49 11.31 -23.58 12.90
N PRO A 50 11.20 -24.35 11.80
CA PRO A 50 10.45 -24.05 10.56
C PRO A 50 8.95 -24.35 10.59
N GLU A 51 8.46 -25.19 11.51
CA GLU A 51 7.03 -25.43 11.70
C GLU A 51 6.43 -24.40 12.65
N PHE A 52 5.56 -23.52 12.15
CA PHE A 52 4.92 -22.45 12.93
C PHE A 52 3.40 -22.63 12.97
N GLY A 53 2.78 -22.24 14.08
CA GLY A 53 1.32 -22.15 14.23
C GLY A 53 0.79 -20.71 14.12
N ALA A 54 1.64 -19.71 14.37
CA ALA A 54 1.27 -18.30 14.33
C ALA A 54 2.36 -17.45 13.67
N VAL A 55 1.92 -16.47 12.89
CA VAL A 55 2.78 -15.46 12.24
C VAL A 55 2.20 -14.08 12.50
N LEU A 56 3.05 -13.15 12.92
CA LEU A 56 2.70 -11.76 13.18
C LEU A 56 3.64 -10.85 12.42
N ALA A 57 3.10 -9.88 11.68
CA ALA A 57 3.85 -8.76 11.13
C ALA A 57 3.56 -7.50 11.95
N ARG A 58 4.59 -6.76 12.32
CA ARG A 58 4.46 -5.49 13.07
C ARG A 58 5.56 -4.50 12.68
N PRO A 59 5.41 -3.19 12.99
CA PRO A 59 6.51 -2.24 12.89
C PRO A 59 7.71 -2.68 13.73
N SER A 60 8.92 -2.51 13.21
CA SER A 60 10.13 -2.87 13.94
C SER A 60 10.34 -1.95 15.15
N GLY A 61 10.83 -2.51 16.25
CA GLY A 61 11.06 -1.77 17.49
C GLY A 61 9.80 -1.44 18.30
N GLU A 62 8.59 -1.69 17.79
CA GLU A 62 7.35 -1.53 18.55
C GLU A 62 7.14 -2.76 19.46
N VAL A 63 7.75 -2.72 20.65
CA VAL A 63 7.39 -3.62 21.74
C VAL A 63 6.02 -3.18 22.20
N ALA A 64 5.02 -4.06 22.15
CA ALA A 64 3.71 -3.82 22.74
C ALA A 64 3.87 -3.71 24.27
N VAL A 65 4.33 -2.56 24.75
CA VAL A 65 4.25 -2.18 26.15
C VAL A 65 2.85 -1.64 26.34
N GLY A 66 1.98 -2.50 26.85
CA GLY A 66 0.69 -2.08 27.38
C GLY A 66 0.91 -1.22 28.62
N THR A 67 1.05 0.08 28.45
CA THR A 67 0.71 1.07 29.48
C THR A 67 0.02 2.23 28.78
N TRP A 68 -1.31 2.28 28.93
CA TRP A 68 -2.06 3.51 28.69
C TRP A 68 -1.56 4.55 29.69
N GLY A 69 -0.95 5.62 29.18
CA GLY A 69 -0.53 6.77 29.97
C GLY A 69 -0.30 7.94 29.04
N THR A 70 -1.08 9.01 29.21
CA THR A 70 -0.89 10.29 28.53
C THR A 70 0.29 11.04 29.14
N THR A 71 1.18 11.54 28.29
CA THR A 71 1.98 12.78 28.43
C THR A 71 2.82 12.83 27.14
N GLY A 72 2.69 13.86 26.29
CA GLY A 72 3.15 15.22 26.56
C GLY A 72 4.44 15.42 25.75
N GLU A 73 4.33 16.14 24.63
CA GLU A 73 5.40 16.82 23.87
C GLU A 73 6.70 16.03 23.58
N GLY A 74 6.84 15.56 22.34
CA GLY A 74 8.08 14.95 21.86
C GLY A 74 8.00 14.62 20.37
N GLY A 75 7.92 15.66 19.54
CA GLY A 75 7.98 15.52 18.09
C GLY A 75 9.36 15.03 17.65
N TYR A 76 9.42 13.81 17.12
CA TYR A 76 10.56 13.33 16.36
C TYR A 76 10.28 13.57 14.86
N THR A 77 11.01 14.52 14.28
CA THR A 77 11.09 14.68 12.82
C THR A 77 12.18 13.75 12.31
N VAL A 78 11.80 12.73 11.55
CA VAL A 78 12.76 11.96 10.74
C VAL A 78 12.56 12.38 9.29
N SER A 79 13.46 13.23 8.80
CA SER A 79 13.56 13.55 7.38
C SER A 79 14.23 12.39 6.66
N TRP A 80 13.44 11.62 5.90
CA TRP A 80 13.97 10.61 4.99
C TRP A 80 14.17 11.23 3.62
N HIS A 81 15.44 11.38 3.20
CA HIS A 81 15.78 11.50 1.79
C HIS A 81 16.18 10.10 1.30
N MET A 82 15.33 9.49 0.48
CA MET A 82 15.57 8.18 -0.12
C MET A 82 15.68 8.37 -1.64
N PRO A 83 16.89 8.37 -2.23
CA PRO A 83 17.03 8.50 -3.67
C PRO A 83 16.69 7.17 -4.37
N GLY A 84 16.02 7.26 -5.53
CA GLY A 84 16.00 6.16 -6.50
C GLY A 84 14.80 5.20 -6.47
N ARG A 85 13.57 5.68 -6.29
CA ARG A 85 12.38 4.85 -6.57
C ARG A 85 11.58 5.38 -7.75
N ASN A 86 11.82 4.80 -8.93
CA ASN A 86 10.88 4.89 -10.03
C ASN A 86 9.89 3.72 -9.86
N TRP A 87 8.72 4.01 -9.30
CA TRP A 87 7.64 3.02 -9.13
C TRP A 87 6.76 2.88 -10.38
N GLU A 88 7.13 3.63 -11.42
CA GLU A 88 6.56 3.55 -12.75
C GLU A 88 7.17 2.35 -13.46
N VAL A 89 6.52 1.20 -13.33
CA VAL A 89 6.72 0.11 -14.29
C VAL A 89 5.89 0.49 -15.53
N PRO A 90 6.49 0.63 -16.72
CA PRO A 90 5.72 0.77 -17.94
C PRO A 90 4.89 -0.52 -18.08
N VAL A 91 3.57 -0.37 -18.10
CA VAL A 91 2.70 -1.46 -18.54
C VAL A 91 2.78 -1.45 -20.06
N GLU A 92 3.76 -2.15 -20.63
CA GLU A 92 3.73 -2.44 -22.05
C GLU A 92 2.49 -3.28 -22.34
N GLY A 93 1.69 -2.82 -23.31
CA GLY A 93 0.47 -3.48 -23.73
C GLY A 93 0.77 -4.81 -24.42
N SER A 94 1.08 -5.84 -23.65
CA SER A 94 1.09 -7.21 -24.16
C SER A 94 -0.35 -7.73 -24.16
N GLY A 95 -0.96 -7.69 -25.36
CA GLY A 95 -2.24 -8.34 -25.63
C GLY A 95 -2.16 -9.84 -25.32
N GLY A 96 -2.70 -10.23 -24.18
CA GLY A 96 -3.03 -11.61 -23.83
C GLY A 96 -4.54 -11.77 -23.85
N ALA A 97 -5.04 -12.72 -24.65
CA ALA A 97 -6.44 -12.95 -24.91
C ALA A 97 -7.27 -13.20 -23.63
N GLY A 98 -8.22 -12.29 -23.35
CA GLY A 98 -9.15 -12.43 -22.24
C GLY A 98 -9.91 -11.14 -21.93
N GLY A 99 -10.92 -10.80 -22.74
CA GLY A 99 -11.88 -9.73 -22.45
C GLY A 99 -11.42 -8.32 -22.81
N HIS A 100 -12.22 -7.63 -23.61
CA HIS A 100 -12.02 -6.26 -24.06
C HIS A 100 -12.24 -5.24 -22.92
N TRP A 101 -11.35 -5.19 -21.92
CA TRP A 101 -11.32 -4.15 -20.89
C TRP A 101 -10.17 -3.18 -21.17
N GLY A 102 -10.29 -2.42 -22.26
CA GLY A 102 -9.42 -1.28 -22.50
C GLY A 102 -9.58 -0.27 -21.36
N TRP A 103 -8.56 -0.14 -20.52
CA TRP A 103 -8.46 0.93 -19.54
C TRP A 103 -8.15 2.22 -20.30
N VAL A 104 -9.17 2.86 -20.87
CA VAL A 104 -9.00 4.18 -21.46
C VAL A 104 -9.57 5.17 -20.45
N PRO A 105 -8.73 5.97 -19.79
CA PRO A 105 -9.20 7.09 -18.99
C PRO A 105 -10.14 7.96 -19.81
N ALA A 106 -11.16 8.53 -19.17
CA ALA A 106 -12.03 9.48 -19.86
C ALA A 106 -11.18 10.62 -20.47
N PRO A 107 -11.59 11.20 -21.62
CA PRO A 107 -10.89 12.34 -22.21
C PRO A 107 -10.60 13.43 -21.17
N GLY A 108 -9.35 13.90 -21.12
CA GLY A 108 -8.91 14.90 -20.15
C GLY A 108 -8.53 14.36 -18.77
N VAL A 109 -8.58 13.04 -18.56
CA VAL A 109 -8.06 12.37 -17.36
C VAL A 109 -6.86 11.52 -17.74
N ARG A 110 -5.82 11.52 -16.92
CA ARG A 110 -4.61 10.72 -17.12
C ARG A 110 -4.17 10.05 -15.83
N LEU A 111 -3.34 9.02 -15.97
CA LEU A 111 -2.61 8.50 -14.82
C LEU A 111 -1.66 9.58 -14.28
N GLY A 112 -1.63 9.72 -12.97
CA GLY A 112 -0.72 10.63 -12.27
C GLY A 112 -0.19 9.99 -11.00
N SER A 113 0.41 10.82 -10.15
CA SER A 113 0.94 10.43 -8.86
C SER A 113 0.31 11.26 -7.74
N LEU A 114 0.10 10.63 -6.60
CA LEU A 114 0.01 11.38 -5.34
C LEU A 114 1.41 11.58 -4.78
N SER A 115 1.56 12.64 -4.01
CA SER A 115 2.78 13.02 -3.32
C SER A 115 2.40 13.54 -1.93
N PRO A 116 3.36 13.69 -1.00
CA PRO A 116 3.08 14.22 0.33
C PRO A 116 2.36 15.58 0.34
N SER A 117 2.45 16.39 -0.73
CA SER A 117 1.70 17.65 -0.82
C SER A 117 0.18 17.48 -0.90
N HIS A 118 -0.30 16.28 -1.22
CA HIS A 118 -1.72 15.96 -1.32
C HIS A 118 -2.30 15.42 0.00
N VAL A 119 -1.50 15.33 1.06
CA VAL A 119 -1.94 14.72 2.33
C VAL A 119 -3.15 15.42 2.91
N ASP A 120 -3.22 16.75 2.79
CA ASP A 120 -4.32 17.54 3.37
C ASP A 120 -5.64 17.26 2.63
N LEU A 121 -5.62 17.17 1.30
CA LEU A 121 -6.77 16.73 0.50
C LEU A 121 -7.28 15.35 0.94
N LEU A 122 -6.37 14.38 1.07
CA LEU A 122 -6.73 13.02 1.48
C LEU A 122 -7.28 12.99 2.91
N ASN A 123 -6.71 13.81 3.79
CA ASN A 123 -7.13 13.91 5.18
C ASN A 123 -8.51 14.55 5.33
N GLU A 124 -8.84 15.54 4.52
CA GLU A 124 -10.14 16.23 4.52
C GLU A 124 -11.25 15.37 3.90
N THR A 125 -10.92 14.61 2.85
CA THR A 125 -11.91 13.78 2.13
C THR A 125 -12.21 12.44 2.80
N TRP A 126 -11.36 12.01 3.75
CA TRP A 126 -11.56 10.76 4.48
C TRP A 126 -12.53 10.95 5.64
N PRO A 127 -13.62 10.17 5.76
CA PRO A 127 -14.60 10.32 6.86
C PRO A 127 -14.01 10.19 8.28
N TYR A 128 -12.90 9.46 8.42
CA TYR A 128 -12.18 9.30 9.69
C TYR A 128 -10.95 10.21 9.79
N GLY A 129 -10.79 11.10 8.82
CA GLY A 129 -9.69 12.04 8.70
C GLY A 129 -9.88 13.30 9.53
N GLY A 130 -9.33 14.41 9.05
CA GLY A 130 -9.45 15.74 9.67
C GLY A 130 -8.63 15.94 10.94
N ASN A 131 -7.73 15.01 11.28
CA ASN A 131 -6.92 15.10 12.50
C ASN A 131 -5.42 14.86 12.24
N ALA A 132 -4.58 15.20 13.22
CA ALA A 132 -3.12 15.08 13.07
C ALA A 132 -2.65 13.63 12.91
N ARG A 133 -3.36 12.67 13.53
CA ARG A 133 -3.03 11.24 13.46
C ARG A 133 -3.32 10.69 12.06
N SER A 134 -4.49 10.97 11.51
CA SER A 134 -4.86 10.57 10.15
C SER A 134 -3.96 11.21 9.11
N ARG A 135 -3.62 12.50 9.27
CA ARG A 135 -2.68 13.20 8.40
C ARG A 135 -1.30 12.54 8.40
N ARG A 136 -0.76 12.23 9.59
CA ARG A 136 0.54 11.55 9.72
C ARG A 136 0.52 10.18 9.06
N TYR A 137 -0.52 9.39 9.32
CA TYR A 137 -0.69 8.07 8.71
C TYR A 137 -0.76 8.15 7.17
N LEU A 138 -1.53 9.09 6.62
CA LEU A 138 -1.62 9.30 5.16
C LEU A 138 -0.28 9.76 4.56
N ALA A 139 0.46 10.64 5.24
CA ALA A 139 1.81 11.04 4.82
C ALA A 139 2.78 9.85 4.79
N GLU A 140 2.72 8.97 5.79
CA GLU A 140 3.52 7.75 5.84
C GLU A 140 3.16 6.80 4.67
N LEU A 141 1.87 6.65 4.35
CA LEU A 141 1.45 5.85 3.20
C LEU A 141 2.00 6.40 1.88
N LEU A 142 1.79 7.70 1.63
CA LEU A 142 2.23 8.39 0.41
C LEU A 142 3.76 8.39 0.22
N GLY A 143 4.51 8.35 1.32
CA GLY A 143 5.97 8.34 1.29
C GLY A 143 6.58 6.93 1.13
N ARG A 144 5.84 5.87 1.43
CA ARG A 144 6.41 4.51 1.58
C ARG A 144 5.87 3.49 0.59
N PHE A 145 4.59 3.58 0.22
CA PHE A 145 3.89 2.56 -0.54
C PHE A 145 3.45 3.06 -1.92
N PRO A 146 3.19 2.17 -2.89
CA PRO A 146 2.56 2.55 -4.14
C PRO A 146 1.22 3.25 -3.94
N GLN A 147 0.98 4.24 -4.78
CA GLN A 147 -0.33 4.82 -5.04
C GLN A 147 -0.69 4.75 -6.52
N VAL A 148 -1.99 4.75 -6.79
CA VAL A 148 -2.53 5.07 -8.10
C VAL A 148 -3.38 6.32 -7.99
N CYS A 149 -3.15 7.26 -8.89
CA CYS A 149 -3.91 8.48 -8.99
C CYS A 149 -4.34 8.72 -10.43
N LEU A 150 -5.55 9.20 -10.60
CA LEU A 150 -6.02 9.84 -11.81
C LEU A 150 -6.04 11.33 -11.58
N GLN A 151 -5.55 12.08 -12.56
CA GLN A 151 -5.51 13.53 -12.55
C GLN A 151 -6.25 14.10 -13.76
N ASP A 152 -6.83 15.29 -13.60
CA ASP A 152 -7.38 16.04 -14.73
C ASP A 152 -6.28 16.74 -15.56
N SER A 153 -6.69 17.50 -16.57
CA SER A 153 -5.79 18.25 -17.45
C SER A 153 -4.99 19.34 -16.73
N SER A 154 -5.44 19.79 -15.56
CA SER A 154 -4.73 20.75 -14.70
C SER A 154 -3.77 20.07 -13.72
N GLY A 155 -3.73 18.73 -13.70
CA GLY A 155 -2.90 17.94 -12.79
C GLY A 155 -3.54 17.70 -11.42
N GLN A 156 -4.80 18.07 -11.21
CA GLN A 156 -5.49 17.89 -9.93
C GLN A 156 -5.99 16.46 -9.76
N PRO A 157 -5.84 15.83 -8.57
CA PRO A 157 -6.36 14.50 -8.31
C PRO A 157 -7.88 14.40 -8.46
N VAL A 158 -8.37 13.48 -9.31
CA VAL A 158 -9.81 13.22 -9.51
C VAL A 158 -10.26 11.92 -8.83
N ALA A 159 -9.40 10.92 -8.79
CA ALA A 159 -9.62 9.66 -8.13
C ALA A 159 -8.29 9.02 -7.74
N TRP A 160 -8.27 8.24 -6.67
CA TRP A 160 -7.06 7.57 -6.22
C TRP A 160 -7.36 6.30 -5.45
N VAL A 161 -6.33 5.44 -5.36
CA VAL A 161 -6.28 4.23 -4.55
C VAL A 161 -4.91 4.22 -3.87
N LEU A 162 -4.90 4.12 -2.54
CA LEU A 162 -3.67 3.91 -1.78
C LEU A 162 -3.46 2.43 -1.54
N THR A 163 -2.24 2.06 -1.18
CA THR A 163 -1.91 0.71 -0.70
C THR A 163 -1.30 0.81 0.69
N ASP A 164 -1.72 -0.05 1.60
CA ASP A 164 -1.15 -0.11 2.96
C ASP A 164 0.08 -1.03 3.04
N HIS A 165 0.59 -1.19 4.26
CA HIS A 165 1.74 -2.05 4.56
C HIS A 165 1.50 -3.54 4.33
N PHE A 166 0.24 -3.98 4.21
CA PHE A 166 -0.14 -5.32 3.82
C PHE A 166 -0.29 -5.48 2.30
N GLY A 167 0.00 -4.45 1.50
CA GLY A 167 -0.25 -4.52 0.07
C GLY A 167 -1.74 -4.48 -0.28
N THR A 168 -2.59 -4.05 0.65
CA THR A 168 -4.05 -4.01 0.48
C THR A 168 -4.46 -2.64 -0.03
N GLY A 169 -5.35 -2.62 -1.02
CA GLY A 169 -5.98 -1.39 -1.51
C GLY A 169 -6.79 -0.72 -0.39
N THR A 170 -6.53 0.55 -0.14
CA THR A 170 -7.16 1.33 0.93
C THR A 170 -7.36 2.79 0.52
N HIS A 171 -8.20 3.52 1.25
CA HIS A 171 -8.51 4.95 1.02
C HIS A 171 -8.86 5.29 -0.43
N SER A 172 -9.55 4.39 -1.11
CA SER A 172 -10.04 4.63 -2.46
C SER A 172 -11.09 5.73 -2.45
N TYR A 173 -10.89 6.77 -3.25
CA TYR A 173 -11.82 7.89 -3.32
C TYR A 173 -11.94 8.46 -4.74
N THR A 174 -13.12 9.02 -5.03
CA THR A 174 -13.37 9.82 -6.23
C THR A 174 -14.07 11.10 -5.81
N VAL A 175 -13.49 12.22 -6.25
CA VAL A 175 -14.00 13.57 -6.03
C VAL A 175 -15.46 13.65 -6.48
N PRO A 176 -16.38 14.25 -5.69
CA PRO A 176 -17.82 14.18 -5.94
C PRO A 176 -18.24 14.55 -7.37
N GLU A 177 -17.66 15.61 -7.92
CA GLU A 177 -17.92 16.16 -9.26
C GLU A 177 -17.51 15.18 -10.38
N GLN A 178 -16.62 14.24 -10.07
CA GLN A 178 -16.02 13.26 -10.98
C GLN A 178 -16.61 11.85 -10.81
N ARG A 179 -17.58 11.66 -9.89
CA ARG A 179 -18.23 10.36 -9.67
C ARG A 179 -19.07 9.93 -10.86
N ARG A 180 -19.36 8.62 -10.92
CA ARG A 180 -20.19 7.97 -11.97
C ARG A 180 -19.60 8.05 -13.39
N ARG A 181 -18.29 8.28 -13.51
CA ARG A 181 -17.54 8.35 -14.78
C ARG A 181 -16.58 7.18 -15.01
N GLY A 182 -16.61 6.15 -14.16
CA GLY A 182 -15.73 4.98 -14.26
C GLY A 182 -14.31 5.17 -13.70
N HIS A 183 -13.94 6.36 -13.23
CA HIS A 183 -12.61 6.67 -12.70
C HIS A 183 -12.11 5.72 -11.60
N MET A 184 -12.98 5.34 -10.67
CA MET A 184 -12.59 4.41 -9.61
C MET A 184 -12.27 3.00 -10.14
N GLN A 185 -13.07 2.50 -11.08
CA GLN A 185 -12.81 1.22 -11.75
C GLN A 185 -11.46 1.27 -12.45
N VAL A 186 -11.21 2.37 -13.17
CA VAL A 186 -9.95 2.67 -13.83
C VAL A 186 -8.78 2.66 -12.83
N ALA A 187 -8.86 3.39 -11.72
CA ALA A 187 -7.80 3.43 -10.71
C ALA A 187 -7.54 2.05 -10.06
N LEU A 188 -8.60 1.29 -9.75
CA LEU A 188 -8.49 -0.06 -9.17
C LEU A 188 -7.88 -1.06 -10.14
N THR A 189 -8.25 -1.03 -11.42
CA THR A 189 -7.66 -1.92 -12.44
C THR A 189 -6.16 -1.70 -12.56
N VAL A 190 -5.71 -0.44 -12.59
CA VAL A 190 -4.27 -0.14 -12.64
C VAL A 190 -3.56 -0.53 -11.35
N ALA A 191 -4.19 -0.29 -10.19
CA ALA A 191 -3.64 -0.71 -8.91
C ALA A 191 -3.46 -2.23 -8.86
N ALA A 192 -4.46 -2.99 -9.31
CA ALA A 192 -4.41 -4.45 -9.40
C ALA A 192 -3.31 -4.93 -10.36
N GLN A 193 -3.19 -4.34 -11.55
CA GLN A 193 -2.12 -4.68 -12.49
C GLN A 193 -0.72 -4.44 -11.91
N ARG A 194 -0.52 -3.28 -11.27
CA ARG A 194 0.76 -2.94 -10.60
C ARG A 194 1.05 -3.85 -9.41
N ALA A 195 0.04 -4.24 -8.65
CA ALA A 195 0.16 -5.19 -7.54
C ALA A 195 0.53 -6.60 -8.07
N HIS A 196 -0.16 -7.07 -9.10
CA HIS A 196 0.08 -8.36 -9.74
C HIS A 196 1.51 -8.46 -10.31
N ALA A 197 1.98 -7.42 -11.01
CA ALA A 197 3.35 -7.35 -11.53
C ALA A 197 4.43 -7.44 -10.42
N ARG A 198 4.06 -7.11 -9.18
CA ARG A 198 4.94 -7.20 -8.00
C ARG A 198 4.75 -8.50 -7.20
N GLY A 199 3.88 -9.40 -7.66
CA GLY A 199 3.60 -10.70 -7.05
C GLY A 199 2.52 -10.69 -5.96
N PHE A 200 1.79 -9.57 -5.80
CA PHE A 200 0.65 -9.52 -4.87
C PHE A 200 -0.57 -10.19 -5.51
N PRO A 201 -1.33 -11.00 -4.75
CA PRO A 201 -2.60 -11.53 -5.22
C PRO A 201 -3.62 -10.39 -5.34
N THR A 202 -4.42 -10.43 -6.38
CA THR A 202 -5.51 -9.49 -6.62
C THR A 202 -6.83 -10.23 -6.53
N PHE A 203 -7.69 -9.79 -5.62
CA PHE A 203 -9.06 -10.29 -5.49
C PHE A 203 -10.00 -9.18 -5.95
N GLY A 204 -11.02 -9.53 -6.73
CA GLY A 204 -12.00 -8.61 -7.31
C GLY A 204 -13.42 -8.99 -6.96
#